data_AF-A0A7Y8EPM0-F1
#
_entry.id   AF-A0A7Y8EPM0-F1
#
_cell.length_a   1.000
_cell.length_b   1.000
_cell.length_c   1.000
_cell.angle_alpha   90.00
_cell.angle_beta   90.00
_cell.angle_gamma   90.00
#
_symmetry.space_group_name_H-M   'P 1'
#
loop_
_entity.id
_entity.type
_entity.pdbx_description
1 polymer ?
#
loop_
_entity_poly.entity_id
_entity_poly.type
_entity_poly.pdbx_seq_one_letter_code
_entity_poly.pdbx_strand_id
1 'polypeptide(L)' 'MSDQKRAPRPKGMELFDITPIILGGDPSSPENKTWLTRQQHFEAVRYWNRIISDLRKKHP' A
#
# COMPACT_ATOMS: atom_id res chain seq x y z
N MET A 1 -4.67 -22.86 15.49
CA MET A 1 -4.45 -21.69 14.61
C MET A 1 -5.17 -20.52 15.27
N SER A 2 -4.45 -19.52 15.76
CA SER A 2 -5.05 -18.36 16.39
C SER A 2 -5.63 -17.45 15.30
N ASP A 3 -6.95 -17.33 15.25
CA ASP A 3 -7.62 -16.24 14.57
C ASP A 3 -7.15 -14.92 15.20
N GLN A 4 -6.10 -14.34 14.63
CA GLN A 4 -5.75 -12.94 14.86
C GLN A 4 -6.97 -12.14 14.40
N LYS A 5 -7.78 -11.71 15.36
CA LYS A 5 -8.92 -10.79 15.18
C LYS A 5 -8.43 -9.56 14.42
N ARG A 6 -8.54 -9.58 13.09
CA ARG A 6 -8.27 -8.41 12.27
C ARG A 6 -9.26 -7.34 12.70
N ALA A 7 -8.75 -6.17 13.10
CA ALA A 7 -9.60 -5.05 13.45
C ALA A 7 -10.60 -4.79 12.31
N PRO A 8 -11.88 -4.50 12.61
CA PRO A 8 -12.87 -4.27 11.59
C PRO A 8 -12.43 -3.11 10.70
N ARG A 9 -12.74 -3.21 9.40
CA ARG A 9 -12.47 -2.15 8.43
C ARG A 9 -13.13 -0.84 8.89
N PRO A 10 -12.38 0.26 9.07
CA PRO A 10 -12.97 1.56 9.36
C PRO A 10 -13.86 2.04 8.22
N LYS A 11 -14.95 2.74 8.56
CA LYS A 11 -15.92 3.24 7.57
C LYS A 11 -15.24 4.22 6.60
N GLY A 12 -15.44 4.01 5.30
CA GLY A 12 -14.88 4.88 4.25
C GLY A 12 -13.38 4.69 4.00
N MET A 13 -12.77 3.64 4.58
CA MET A 13 -11.37 3.31 4.37
C MET A 13 -11.18 2.00 3.61
N GLU A 14 -10.03 1.91 2.94
CA GLU A 14 -9.56 0.78 2.15
C GLU A 14 -8.21 0.33 2.70
N LEU A 15 -7.99 -0.99 2.70
CA LEU A 15 -6.71 -1.57 3.12
C LEU A 15 -5.72 -1.37 1.96
N PHE A 16 -4.56 -0.82 2.27
CA PHE A 16 -3.53 -0.47 1.29
C PHE A 16 -2.18 -1.03 1.71
N ASP A 17 -1.39 -1.49 0.73
CA ASP A 17 0.01 -1.90 0.92
C ASP A 17 0.91 -0.67 0.94
N ILE A 18 1.57 -0.39 2.08
CA ILE A 18 2.40 0.82 2.26
C ILE A 18 3.48 0.88 1.17
N THR A 19 4.21 -0.23 0.98
CA THR A 19 5.24 -0.40 -0.05
C THR A 19 4.71 -1.35 -1.14
N PRO A 20 4.74 -0.96 -2.43
CA PRO A 20 4.34 -1.82 -3.53
C PRO A 20 5.23 -3.06 -3.68
N ILE A 21 4.64 -4.18 -4.12
CA ILE A 21 5.35 -5.45 -4.37
C ILE A 21 6.53 -5.26 -5.36
N ILE A 22 6.33 -4.47 -6.42
CA ILE A 22 7.38 -4.19 -7.41
C ILE A 22 8.60 -3.47 -6.82
N LEU A 23 8.46 -2.85 -5.64
CA LEU A 23 9.53 -2.18 -4.90
C LEU A 23 9.99 -2.98 -3.67
N GLY A 24 9.61 -4.27 -3.57
CA GLY A 24 10.02 -5.17 -2.49
C GLY A 24 9.08 -5.20 -1.28
N GLY A 25 7.89 -4.61 -1.37
CA GLY A 25 6.89 -4.71 -0.30
C GLY A 25 6.33 -6.13 -0.16
N ASP A 26 6.24 -6.63 1.07
CA ASP A 26 5.62 -7.92 1.38
C ASP A 26 4.10 -7.77 1.58
N PRO A 27 3.26 -8.37 0.71
CA PRO A 27 1.80 -8.29 0.85
C PRO A 27 1.25 -9.15 1.99
N SER A 28 2.05 -10.03 2.60
CA SER A 28 1.67 -10.86 3.74
C SER A 28 2.02 -10.23 5.09
N SER A 29 2.98 -9.31 5.12
CA SER A 29 3.39 -8.59 6.32
C SER A 29 2.28 -7.63 6.80
N PRO A 30 1.78 -7.78 8.05
CA PRO A 30 0.83 -6.83 8.63
C PRO A 30 1.42 -5.42 8.77
N GLU A 31 2.73 -5.29 8.90
CA GLU A 31 3.43 -4.00 9.00
C GLU A 31 3.41 -3.23 7.68
N ASN A 32 3.26 -3.93 6.56
CA ASN A 32 3.10 -3.30 5.25
C ASN A 32 1.63 -2.95 4.95
N LYS A 33 0.71 -3.03 5.91
CA LYS A 33 -0.71 -2.72 5.72
C LYS A 33 -1.10 -1.44 6.45
N THR A 34 -1.89 -0.61 5.80
CA THR A 34 -2.48 0.57 6.42
C THR A 34 -3.90 0.83 5.91
N TRP A 35 -4.72 1.51 6.72
CA TRP A 35 -6.04 1.97 6.31
C TRP A 35 -5.94 3.38 5.74
N LEU A 36 -6.40 3.56 4.50
CA LEU A 36 -6.45 4.87 3.85
C LEU A 36 -7.89 5.27 3.53
N THR A 37 -8.18 6.57 3.66
CA THR A 37 -9.38 7.14 3.03
C THR A 37 -9.23 7.09 1.50
N ARG A 38 -10.34 7.27 0.78
CA ARG A 38 -10.32 7.33 -0.69
C ARG A 38 -9.37 8.41 -1.23
N GLN A 39 -9.31 9.58 -0.57
CA GLN A 39 -8.40 10.66 -0.96
C GLN A 39 -6.93 10.25 -0.73
N GLN A 40 -6.61 9.70 0.44
CA GLN A 40 -5.26 9.24 0.76
C GLN A 40 -4.79 8.13 -0.18
N HIS A 41 -5.69 7.22 -0.58
CA HIS A 41 -5.41 6.21 -1.58
C HIS A 41 -4.95 6.86 -2.90
N PHE A 42 -5.68 7.86 -3.41
CA PHE A 42 -5.30 8.56 -4.64
C PHE A 42 -3.93 9.24 -4.53
N GLU A 43 -3.64 9.85 -3.40
CA GLU A 43 -2.35 10.51 -3.15
C GLU A 43 -1.20 9.48 -3.10
N ALA A 44 -1.39 8.36 -2.40
CA ALA A 44 -0.41 7.27 -2.31
C ALA A 44 -0.12 6.64 -3.68
N VAL A 45 -1.15 6.38 -4.48
CA VAL A 45 -0.99 5.84 -5.85
C VAL A 45 -0.23 6.83 -6.74
N ARG A 46 -0.54 8.13 -6.68
CA ARG A 46 0.20 9.15 -7.45
C ARG A 46 1.67 9.22 -7.05
N TYR A 47 1.97 9.18 -5.76
CA TYR A 47 3.33 9.16 -5.24
C TYR A 47 4.13 7.96 -5.77
N TRP A 48 3.59 6.75 -5.63
CA TRP A 48 4.27 5.54 -6.08
C TRP A 48 4.42 5.48 -7.60
N ASN A 49 3.41 5.90 -8.36
CA ASN A 49 3.51 5.98 -9.82
C ASN A 49 4.63 6.92 -10.28
N ARG A 50 4.82 8.06 -9.59
CA ARG A 50 5.94 8.96 -9.86
C ARG A 50 7.29 8.28 -9.62
N ILE A 51 7.46 7.64 -8.46
CA ILE A 51 8.70 6.92 -8.13
C ILE A 51 8.99 5.81 -9.14
N ILE A 52 8.00 4.98 -9.46
CA ILE A 52 8.17 3.87 -10.40
C ILE A 52 8.52 4.40 -11.81
N SER A 53 7.88 5.49 -12.25
CA SER A 53 8.20 6.14 -13.52
C SER A 53 9.65 6.64 -13.55
N ASP A 54 10.10 7.30 -12.48
CA ASP A 54 11.46 7.82 -12.39
C ASP A 54 12.51 6.69 -12.31
N LEU A 55 12.20 5.59 -11.62
CA LEU A 55 13.07 4.40 -11.57
C LEU A 55 13.20 3.73 -12.94
N ARG A 56 12.09 3.57 -13.67
CA ARG A 56 12.08 3.02 -15.04
C ARG A 56 12.90 3.85 -16.02
N LYS A 57 12.91 5.19 -15.86
CA LYS A 57 13.73 6.07 -16.70
C LYS A 57 15.23 5.94 -16.40
N LYS A 58 15.59 5.62 -15.15
CA LYS A 58 16.99 5.44 -14.72
C LYS A 58 17.55 4.06 -15.08
N HIS A 59 16.67 3.06 -15.20
CA HIS A 59 17.01 1.68 -15.53
C HIS A 59 16.18 1.23 -16.74
N PRO A 60 16.52 1.68 -17.97
CA PRO A 60 15.78 1.36 -19.18
C PRO A 60 15.85 -0.12 -19.57
#